data_AF-A0A4Q5SWG2-F1
#
_entry.id   AF-A0A4Q5SWG2-F1
#
_cell.length_a   1.000
_cell.length_b   1.000
_cell.length_c   1.000
_cell.angle_alpha   90.00
_cell.angle_beta   90.00
_cell.angle_gamma   90.00
#
_symmetry.space_group_name_H-M   'P 1'
#
loop_
_entity.id
_entity.type
_entity.pdbx_description
1 polymer ?
#
loop_
_entity_poly.entity_id
_entity_poly.type
_entity_poly.pdbx_seq_one_letter_code
_entity_poly.pdbx_strand_id
1 'polypeptide(L)'
;MAARNDQAGRSVLRTFLQSEAAGGIILMAAAALAMLVANLPGLSEAYFHLLHADTGPVISPKYGSMTVHLWINDALMALFFLFVGLEIKREFIDGQLATWEHRRLPIVAAAAGMVGPALV
;
A
#
# COMPACT_ATOMS: atom_id res chain seq x y z
N MET A 1 -37.36 -31.74 20.52
CA MET A 1 -36.76 -30.46 20.95
C MET A 1 -35.30 -30.71 21.31
N ALA A 2 -34.40 -30.56 20.33
CA ALA A 2 -32.94 -30.48 20.53
C ALA A 2 -32.33 -30.04 19.20
N ALA A 3 -32.35 -28.74 18.91
CA ALA A 3 -31.55 -28.18 17.83
C ALA A 3 -30.09 -28.23 18.27
N ARG A 4 -29.33 -29.13 17.64
CA ARG A 4 -27.92 -29.36 17.89
C ARG A 4 -27.13 -28.14 17.40
N ASN A 5 -26.16 -27.77 18.21
CA ASN A 5 -25.37 -26.56 18.14
C ASN A 5 -24.40 -26.56 16.93
N ASP A 6 -24.79 -25.95 15.82
CA ASP A 6 -23.94 -25.77 14.62
C ASP A 6 -23.10 -24.50 14.69
N GLN A 7 -22.35 -24.30 15.79
CA GLN A 7 -21.31 -23.27 15.89
C GLN A 7 -19.94 -23.90 15.62
N ALA A 8 -19.74 -24.40 14.40
CA ALA A 8 -18.41 -24.81 13.93
C ALA A 8 -17.53 -23.55 13.78
N GLY A 9 -16.40 -23.56 14.49
CA GLY A 9 -15.56 -22.38 14.75
C GLY A 9 -15.23 -21.53 13.52
N ARG A 10 -15.65 -20.26 13.58
CA ARG A 10 -15.02 -19.21 12.76
C ARG A 10 -13.53 -19.19 13.13
N SER A 11 -12.68 -19.63 12.20
CA SER A 11 -11.23 -19.57 12.33
C SER A 11 -10.82 -18.16 12.76
N VAL A 12 -10.09 -18.05 13.88
CA VAL A 12 -9.60 -16.77 14.44
C VAL A 12 -8.87 -15.96 13.36
N LEU A 13 -8.17 -16.63 12.45
CA LEU A 13 -7.52 -16.01 11.29
C LEU A 13 -8.52 -15.33 10.34
N ARG A 14 -9.68 -15.94 10.07
CA ARG A 14 -10.72 -15.31 9.22
C ARG A 14 -11.36 -14.12 9.91
N THR A 15 -11.67 -14.24 11.20
CA THR A 15 -12.22 -13.12 11.98
C THR A 15 -11.23 -11.96 12.05
N PHE A 16 -9.94 -12.27 12.19
CA PHE A 16 -8.87 -11.27 12.14
C PHE A 16 -8.75 -10.65 10.75
N LEU A 17 -8.67 -11.43 9.67
CA LEU A 17 -8.57 -10.89 8.30
C LEU A 17 -9.80 -10.08 7.86
N GLN A 18 -10.95 -10.27 8.50
CA GLN A 18 -12.16 -9.46 8.30
C GLN A 18 -12.16 -8.14 9.07
N SER A 19 -11.17 -7.93 9.94
CA SER A 19 -10.99 -6.68 10.68
C SER A 19 -10.32 -5.62 9.80
N GLU A 20 -10.82 -4.39 9.85
CA GLU A 20 -10.21 -3.22 9.23
C GLU A 20 -8.77 -2.98 9.74
N ALA A 21 -8.47 -3.36 10.99
CA ALA A 21 -7.14 -3.22 11.57
C ALA A 21 -6.11 -4.24 11.07
N ALA A 22 -6.55 -5.35 10.46
CA ALA A 22 -5.62 -6.41 10.04
C ALA A 22 -4.67 -5.95 8.93
N GLY A 23 -5.15 -5.12 8.00
CA GLY A 23 -4.31 -4.53 6.96
C GLY A 23 -3.17 -3.69 7.56
N GLY A 24 -3.47 -2.86 8.55
CA GLY A 24 -2.47 -2.05 9.25
C GLY A 24 -1.42 -2.89 9.99
N ILE A 25 -1.86 -3.94 10.69
CA ILE A 25 -0.95 -4.85 11.43
C ILE A 25 -0.01 -5.59 10.47
N ILE A 26 -0.53 -6.08 9.34
CA ILE A 26 0.29 -6.76 8.32
C ILE A 26 1.31 -5.79 7.73
N LEU A 27 0.92 -4.54 7.44
CA LEU A 27 1.82 -3.51 6.93
C LEU A 27 2.95 -3.20 7.93
N MET A 28 2.61 -3.02 9.20
CA MET A 28 3.60 -2.79 10.26
C MET A 28 4.56 -3.97 10.42
N ALA A 29 4.05 -5.20 10.37
CA ALA A 29 4.88 -6.40 10.44
C ALA A 29 5.83 -6.50 9.24
N ALA A 30 5.35 -6.22 8.03
CA ALA A 30 6.19 -6.18 6.82
C ALA A 30 7.30 -5.12 6.92
N ALA A 31 6.98 -3.92 7.42
CA ALA A 31 7.97 -2.86 7.62
C ALA A 31 9.02 -3.24 8.69
N ALA A 32 8.58 -3.85 9.80
CA ALA A 32 9.49 -4.34 10.84
C ALA A 32 10.41 -5.45 10.31
N LEU A 33 9.87 -6.39 9.53
CA LEU A 33 10.67 -7.43 8.88
C LEU A 33 11.67 -6.84 7.88
N ALA A 34 11.27 -5.86 7.08
CA ALA A 34 12.16 -5.16 6.15
C ALA A 34 13.32 -4.47 6.90
N MET A 35 13.03 -3.79 8.01
CA MET A 35 14.04 -3.18 8.88
C MET A 35 15.01 -4.23 9.45
N LEU A 36 14.50 -5.37 9.91
CA LEU A 36 15.36 -6.46 10.41
C LEU A 36 16.28 -6.97 9.30
N VAL A 37 15.73 -7.36 8.14
CA VAL A 37 16.52 -7.90 7.02
C VAL A 37 17.57 -6.89 6.54
N ALA A 38 17.24 -5.60 6.50
CA ALA A 38 18.16 -4.55 6.07
C ALA A 38 19.33 -4.31 7.03
N ASN A 39 19.17 -4.62 8.33
CA ASN A 39 20.18 -4.33 9.36
C ASN A 39 20.94 -5.57 9.87
N LEU A 40 20.45 -6.79 9.62
CA LEU A 40 21.14 -8.00 10.09
C LEU A 40 22.39 -8.32 9.25
N PRO A 41 23.55 -8.59 9.89
CA PRO A 41 24.77 -8.99 9.19
C PRO A 41 24.58 -10.35 8.49
N GLY A 42 25.05 -10.45 7.25
CA GLY A 42 24.93 -11.64 6.39
C GLY A 42 23.66 -11.72 5.53
N LEU A 43 22.59 -10.99 5.89
CA LEU A 43 21.35 -10.91 5.10
C LEU A 43 21.24 -9.60 4.30
N SER A 44 21.74 -8.51 4.87
CA SER A 44 21.63 -7.17 4.29
C SER A 44 22.29 -7.05 2.92
N GLU A 45 23.50 -7.60 2.75
CA GLU A 45 24.23 -7.52 1.48
C GLU A 45 23.50 -8.24 0.34
N ALA A 46 23.03 -9.46 0.58
CA ALA A 46 22.23 -10.22 -0.38
C ALA A 46 20.90 -9.51 -0.71
N TYR A 47 20.25 -8.92 0.29
CA TYR A 47 19.02 -8.15 0.12
C TYR A 47 19.21 -6.92 -0.77
N PHE A 48 20.22 -6.09 -0.48
CA PHE A 48 20.50 -4.89 -1.27
C PHE A 48 21.01 -5.23 -2.67
N HIS A 49 21.83 -6.27 -2.83
CA HIS A 49 22.30 -6.73 -4.13
C HIS A 49 21.15 -7.21 -5.01
N LEU A 50 20.19 -7.96 -4.46
CA LEU A 50 19.01 -8.39 -5.20
C LEU A 50 18.13 -7.19 -5.61
N LEU A 51 17.90 -6.25 -4.69
CA LEU A 51 17.06 -5.07 -4.97
C LEU A 51 17.67 -4.13 -6.03
N HIS A 52 18.99 -3.97 -6.03
CA HIS A 52 19.71 -3.11 -6.97
C HIS A 52 20.22 -3.87 -8.19
N ALA A 53 19.89 -5.16 -8.33
CA ALA A 53 20.24 -5.91 -9.52
C ALA A 53 19.57 -5.28 -10.75
N ASP A 54 20.37 -4.99 -11.76
CA ASP A 54 19.89 -4.48 -13.05
C ASP A 54 19.20 -5.60 -13.83
N THR A 55 17.95 -5.37 -14.23
CA THR A 55 17.10 -6.40 -14.88
C THR A 55 16.86 -6.18 -16.36
N GLY A 56 17.51 -5.20 -17.00
CA GLY A 56 17.29 -4.96 -18.43
C GLY A 56 18.23 -3.98 -19.10
N PRO A 57 18.18 -3.91 -20.45
CA PRO A 57 18.95 -2.95 -21.22
C PRO A 57 18.48 -1.52 -20.90
N VAL A 58 19.43 -0.59 -20.84
CA VAL A 58 19.15 0.83 -20.64
C VAL A 58 18.33 1.33 -21.84
N ILE A 59 17.04 1.59 -21.62
CA ILE A 59 16.09 2.03 -22.66
C ILE A 59 16.49 3.41 -23.21
N SER A 60 17.09 4.26 -22.36
CA SER A 60 17.73 5.51 -22.76
C SER A 60 18.74 5.98 -21.71
N PRO A 61 19.87 6.60 -22.11
CA PRO A 61 20.91 7.06 -21.17
C PRO A 61 20.40 8.04 -20.09
N LYS A 62 19.26 8.69 -20.34
CA LYS A 62 18.64 9.66 -19.44
C LYS A 62 17.91 9.02 -18.26
N TYR A 63 17.47 7.76 -18.38
CA TYR A 63 16.60 7.10 -17.41
C TYR A 63 17.31 6.06 -16.54
N GLY A 64 18.60 5.82 -16.76
CA GLY A 64 19.38 4.82 -16.01
C GLY A 64 18.98 3.37 -16.35
N SER A 65 19.66 2.42 -15.70
CA SER A 65 19.27 1.00 -15.74
C SER A 65 18.05 0.77 -14.83
N MET A 66 17.16 -0.13 -15.26
CA MET A 66 16.02 -0.51 -14.43
C MET A 66 16.45 -1.60 -13.44
N THR A 67 16.28 -1.34 -12.15
CA THR A 67 16.59 -2.31 -11.09
C THR A 67 15.36 -3.13 -10.69
N VAL A 68 15.57 -4.25 -10.00
CA VAL A 68 14.48 -5.04 -9.39
C VAL A 68 13.60 -4.16 -8.51
N HIS A 69 14.20 -3.29 -7.70
CA HIS A 69 13.46 -2.38 -6.82
C HIS A 69 12.52 -1.44 -7.58
N LEU A 70 13.00 -0.83 -8.67
CA LEU A 70 12.19 0.08 -9.47
C LEU A 70 10.99 -0.63 -10.12
N TRP A 71 11.21 -1.82 -10.68
CA TRP A 71 10.12 -2.63 -11.22
C TRP A 71 9.05 -2.96 -10.19
N ILE A 72 9.47 -3.41 -9.00
CA ILE A 72 8.55 -3.73 -7.91
C ILE A 72 7.79 -2.47 -7.48
N ASN A 73 8.48 -1.34 -7.33
CA ASN A 73 7.86 -0.09 -6.93
C ASN A 73 6.80 0.36 -7.94
N ASP A 74 7.16 0.46 -9.22
CA ASP A 74 6.25 0.94 -10.26
C ASP A 74 5.04 0.01 -10.43
N ALA A 75 5.25 -1.31 -10.42
CA ALA A 75 4.17 -2.28 -10.57
C ALA A 75 3.21 -2.26 -9.37
N LEU A 76 3.73 -2.26 -8.13
CA LEU A 76 2.90 -2.20 -6.93
C LEU A 76 2.19 -0.85 -6.80
N MET A 77 2.87 0.26 -7.12
CA MET A 77 2.25 1.59 -7.12
C MET A 77 1.20 1.73 -8.21
N ALA A 78 1.40 1.15 -9.40
CA ALA A 78 0.38 1.14 -10.46
C ALA A 78 -0.89 0.41 -10.00
N LEU A 79 -0.74 -0.75 -9.35
CA LEU A 79 -1.89 -1.47 -8.77
C LEU A 79 -2.54 -0.66 -7.65
N PHE A 80 -1.75 -0.11 -6.72
CA PHE A 80 -2.27 0.73 -5.62
C PHE A 80 -3.06 1.93 -6.13
N PHE A 81 -2.49 2.70 -7.06
CA PHE A 81 -3.16 3.87 -7.64
C PHE A 81 -4.36 3.50 -8.50
N LEU A 82 -4.38 2.32 -9.13
CA LEU A 82 -5.58 1.82 -9.78
C LEU A 82 -6.71 1.63 -8.76
N PHE A 83 -6.46 0.94 -7.65
CA PHE A 83 -7.46 0.75 -6.59
C PHE A 83 -7.92 2.06 -5.97
N VAL A 84 -6.98 2.95 -5.61
CA VAL A 84 -7.31 4.29 -5.09
C VAL A 84 -8.10 5.10 -6.11
N GLY A 85 -7.72 5.06 -7.39
CA GLY A 85 -8.41 5.77 -8.46
C GLY A 85 -9.84 5.28 -8.66
N LEU A 86 -10.07 3.96 -8.60
CA LEU A 86 -11.41 3.37 -8.66
C LEU A 86 -12.25 3.77 -7.45
N GLU A 87 -11.66 3.80 -6.25
CA GLU A 87 -12.36 4.19 -5.02
C GLU A 87 -12.73 5.68 -5.02
N ILE A 88 -11.80 6.56 -5.44
CA ILE A 88 -12.08 7.99 -5.62
C ILE A 88 -13.20 8.18 -6.64
N LYS A 89 -13.14 7.45 -7.77
CA LYS A 89 -14.20 7.51 -8.79
C LYS A 89 -15.55 7.07 -8.22
N ARG A 90 -15.59 6.02 -7.40
CA ARG A 90 -16.80 5.56 -6.70
C ARG A 90 -17.36 6.65 -5.78
N GLU A 91 -16.51 7.27 -4.95
CA GLU A 91 -16.90 8.35 -4.04
C GLU A 91 -17.35 9.62 -4.77
N PHE A 92 -16.79 9.87 -5.96
CA PHE A 92 -17.12 11.02 -6.78
C PHE A 92 -18.46 10.88 -7.51
N ILE A 93 -18.90 9.66 -7.81
CA ILE A 93 -20.17 9.41 -8.52
C ILE A 93 -21.31 9.26 -7.51
N ASP A 94 -21.16 8.37 -6.52
CA ASP A 94 -22.26 7.97 -5.63
C ASP A 94 -21.97 8.20 -4.15
N GLY A 95 -20.81 8.75 -3.81
CA GLY A 95 -20.36 8.90 -2.43
C GLY A 95 -20.32 10.34 -1.92
N GLN A 96 -19.49 10.57 -0.90
CA GLN A 96 -19.45 11.86 -0.20
C GLN A 96 -18.81 12.98 -1.01
N LEU A 97 -18.17 12.67 -2.15
CA LEU A 97 -17.57 13.67 -3.02
C LEU A 97 -18.47 14.05 -4.21
N ALA A 98 -19.67 13.47 -4.31
CA ALA A 98 -20.56 13.66 -5.44
C ALA A 98 -21.06 15.10 -5.59
N THR A 99 -21.20 15.85 -4.50
CA THR A 99 -21.71 17.22 -4.52
C THR A 99 -20.60 18.26 -4.28
N TRP A 100 -20.72 19.42 -4.91
CA TRP A 100 -19.78 20.54 -4.77
C TRP A 100 -19.63 21.05 -3.34
N GLU A 101 -20.68 20.97 -2.53
CA GLU A 101 -20.65 21.38 -1.13
C GLU A 101 -19.77 20.45 -0.28
N HIS A 102 -19.89 19.13 -0.48
CA HIS A 102 -19.15 18.15 0.33
C HIS A 102 -17.69 18.01 -0.09
N ARG A 103 -17.36 18.16 -1.38
CA ARG A 103 -15.96 18.01 -1.86
C ARG A 103 -15.05 19.20 -1.58
N ARG A 104 -15.57 20.41 -1.33
CA ARG A 104 -14.72 21.62 -1.18
C ARG A 104 -13.81 21.52 0.04
N LEU A 105 -14.33 21.04 1.17
CA LEU A 105 -13.61 21.00 2.43
C LEU A 105 -12.47 19.96 2.37
N PRO A 106 -12.69 18.70 1.94
CA PRO A 106 -11.63 17.73 1.70
C PRO A 106 -10.55 18.22 0.73
N ILE A 107 -10.93 18.91 -0.36
CA ILE A 107 -9.95 19.42 -1.34
C ILE A 107 -9.03 20.46 -0.70
N VAL A 108 -9.59 21.44 0.02
CA VAL A 108 -8.78 22.47 0.70
C VAL A 108 -7.92 21.84 1.80
N ALA A 109 -8.48 20.93 2.59
CA ALA A 109 -7.73 20.23 3.64
C ALA A 109 -6.56 19.40 3.06
N ALA A 110 -6.79 18.66 1.96
CA ALA A 110 -5.75 17.90 1.29
C ALA A 110 -4.67 18.82 0.67
N ALA A 111 -5.08 19.92 0.03
CA ALA A 111 -4.15 20.90 -0.53
C ALA A 111 -3.27 21.52 0.57
N ALA A 112 -3.86 21.94 1.69
CA ALA A 112 -3.12 22.47 2.84
C ALA A 112 -2.20 21.39 3.46
N GLY A 113 -2.67 20.15 3.54
CA GLY A 113 -1.89 19.00 4.02
C GLY A 113 -0.71 18.61 3.14
N MET A 114 -0.71 18.99 1.85
CA MET A 114 0.45 18.84 0.96
C MET A 114 1.36 20.08 0.97
N VAL A 115 0.77 21.28 0.87
CA VAL A 115 1.52 22.54 0.78
C VAL A 115 2.24 22.86 2.07
N GLY A 116 1.62 22.63 3.23
CA GLY A 116 2.23 22.89 4.54
C GLY A 116 3.57 22.16 4.71
N PRO A 117 3.59 20.81 4.60
CA PRO A 117 4.84 20.04 4.65
C PRO A 117 5.83 20.36 3.52
N ALA A 118 5.36 20.74 2.32
CA ALA A 118 6.26 21.09 1.22
C ALA A 118 7.01 22.42 1.42
N LEU A 119 6.56 23.27 2.34
CA LEU A 119 7.16 24.58 2.62
C LEU A 119 8.15 24.58 3.80
N VAL A 120 8.22 23.50 4.57
CA VAL A 120 9.13 23.33 5.73
C VAL A 120 10.17 22.26 5.46
#